data_AF-A0A8H5VF31-F1
#
_entry.id   AF-A0A8H5VF31-F1
#
_cell.length_a   1.000
_cell.length_b   1.000
_cell.length_c   1.000
_cell.angle_alpha   90.00
_cell.angle_beta   90.00
_cell.angle_gamma   90.00
#
_symmetry.space_group_name_H-M   'P 1'
#
loop_
_entity.id
_entity.type
_entity.pdbx_description
1 polymer ?
#
loop_
_entity_poly.entity_id
_entity_poly.type
_entity_poly.pdbx_seq_one_letter_code
_entity_poly.pdbx_strand_id
1 'polypeptide(L)'
;MQLNVSDLRTVLAEIKAEPAHSVVMVLNHDLYEDEEGSYITERVWVEYGVAIVSTFRRNPCFDRMAGIDRLHRWPASHCQAYVDTRNHLSFKAFGKPPGDSALGLAIKAANRAGQPSSMEDLSYLWFARVLAAVSREAARCFGLQNCTYYSCLMQGVSGMRQAGEIPPYLCPVCYSTLGSELVLLQPVYRRGIEREDAWLGEHYAELKAFCNKWNQIPHFAAFEAWLGKRLEDRKSDGDGGETAGPSN
;
A
#
# COMPACT_ATOMS: atom_id res chain seq x y z
N MET A 1 -1.67 23.27 15.77
CA MET A 1 -0.84 22.75 16.87
C MET A 1 -0.16 21.48 16.39
N GLN A 2 1.16 21.37 16.54
CA GLN A 2 1.90 20.14 16.23
C GLN A 2 2.12 19.35 17.53
N LEU A 3 2.17 18.02 17.44
CA LEU A 3 2.46 17.14 18.57
C LEU A 3 3.83 16.48 18.41
N ASN A 4 4.56 16.37 19.52
CA ASN A 4 5.82 15.66 19.55
C ASN A 4 5.54 14.16 19.49
N VAL A 5 6.21 13.46 18.58
CA VAL A 5 5.96 12.04 18.37
C VAL A 5 6.48 11.16 19.53
N SER A 6 7.55 11.58 20.20
CA SER A 6 8.18 10.88 21.33
C SER A 6 7.28 10.88 22.56
N ASP A 7 6.53 11.97 22.79
CA ASP A 7 5.54 12.05 23.89
C ASP A 7 4.41 11.04 23.68
N LEU A 8 3.92 10.93 22.45
CA LEU A 8 2.85 10.01 22.09
C LEU A 8 3.26 8.53 22.18
N ARG A 9 4.54 8.22 21.92
CA ARG A 9 5.08 6.86 22.07
C ARG A 9 4.88 6.32 23.48
N THR A 10 5.20 7.12 24.50
CA THR A 10 5.11 6.71 25.90
C THR A 10 3.67 6.31 26.26
N VAL A 11 2.70 7.14 25.84
CA VAL A 11 1.27 6.87 26.05
C VAL A 11 0.84 5.59 25.31
N LEU A 12 1.30 5.36 24.08
CA LEU A 12 0.96 4.17 23.31
C LEU A 12 1.56 2.89 23.89
N ALA A 13 2.78 2.95 24.41
CA ALA A 13 3.41 1.82 25.06
C ALA A 13 2.64 1.39 26.32
N GLU A 14 2.09 2.35 27.07
CA GLU A 14 1.20 2.08 28.21
C GLU A 14 -0.16 1.50 27.77
N ILE A 15 -0.77 2.03 26.70
CA ILE A 15 -2.03 1.52 26.15
C ILE A 15 -1.89 0.09 25.62
N LYS A 16 -0.74 -0.25 25.02
CA LYS A 16 -0.44 -1.59 24.51
C LYS A 16 -0.22 -2.63 25.63
N ALA A 17 -0.49 -2.33 26.89
CA ALA A 17 -0.44 -3.33 27.98
C ALA A 17 -1.40 -4.53 27.78
N GLU A 18 -2.26 -4.51 26.76
CA GLU A 18 -3.04 -5.66 26.25
C GLU A 18 -2.21 -6.58 25.31
N PRO A 19 -2.59 -7.87 25.09
CA PRO A 19 -1.79 -8.84 24.33
C PRO A 19 -1.73 -8.60 22.80
N ALA A 20 -1.98 -7.38 22.33
CA ALA A 20 -1.89 -7.05 20.92
C ALA A 20 -0.43 -7.09 20.43
N HIS A 21 -0.17 -7.76 19.30
CA HIS A 21 1.15 -7.75 18.66
C HIS A 21 1.61 -6.31 18.36
N SER A 22 0.71 -5.49 17.81
CA SER A 22 0.99 -4.12 17.43
C SER A 22 -0.21 -3.18 17.55
N VAL A 23 0.04 -1.91 17.83
CA VAL A 23 -0.98 -0.83 17.88
C VAL A 23 -0.58 0.29 16.92
N VAL A 24 -1.52 0.75 16.10
CA VAL A 24 -1.33 1.92 15.23
C VAL A 24 -2.27 3.04 15.68
N MET A 25 -1.71 4.14 16.15
CA MET A 25 -2.47 5.35 16.47
C MET A 25 -2.69 6.18 15.21
N VAL A 26 -3.95 6.56 14.98
CA VAL A 26 -4.32 7.48 13.89
C VAL A 26 -4.85 8.77 14.49
N LEU A 27 -4.27 9.90 14.11
CA LEU A 27 -4.61 11.20 14.68
C LEU A 27 -4.57 12.31 13.64
N ASN A 28 -5.32 13.39 13.88
CA ASN A 28 -5.49 14.51 12.94
C ASN A 28 -4.55 15.70 13.19
N HIS A 29 -3.63 15.60 14.15
CA HIS A 29 -2.63 16.63 14.41
C HIS A 29 -1.41 16.44 13.52
N ASP A 30 -0.76 17.54 13.20
CA ASP A 30 0.56 17.51 12.56
C ASP A 30 1.62 17.02 13.57
N LEU A 31 2.69 16.38 13.08
CA LEU A 31 3.70 15.76 13.94
C LEU A 31 5.09 16.34 13.67
N TYR A 32 5.91 16.34 14.71
CA TYR A 32 7.33 16.68 14.63
C TYR A 32 8.15 15.75 15.54
N GLU A 33 9.45 15.68 15.26
CA GLU A 33 10.45 15.03 16.11
C GLU A 33 11.38 16.12 16.69
N ASP A 34 12.13 15.82 17.75
CA ASP A 34 12.93 16.81 18.50
C ASP A 34 14.01 17.53 17.65
N GLU A 35 14.28 17.05 16.43
CA GLU A 35 15.14 17.72 15.46
C GLU A 35 14.45 18.97 14.86
N GLU A 36 15.08 20.14 15.02
CA GLU A 36 14.55 21.41 14.53
C GLU A 36 14.19 21.35 13.03
N GLY A 37 12.93 21.70 12.72
CA GLY A 37 12.48 21.97 11.36
C GLY A 37 12.04 20.76 10.53
N SER A 38 12.10 19.54 11.07
CA SER A 38 11.59 18.35 10.37
C SER A 38 10.17 18.00 10.87
N TYR A 39 9.18 18.13 9.98
CA TYR A 39 7.88 17.51 10.22
C TYR A 39 7.97 16.03 9.87
N ILE A 40 7.17 15.22 10.54
CA ILE A 40 6.98 13.82 10.18
C ILE A 40 5.50 13.55 9.97
N THR A 41 5.19 12.52 9.19
CA THR A 41 3.80 12.14 8.91
C THR A 41 3.45 10.76 9.49
N GLU A 42 4.48 10.01 9.91
CA GLU A 42 4.38 8.70 10.53
C GLU A 42 5.66 8.40 11.32
N ARG A 43 5.55 7.50 12.29
CA ARG A 43 6.68 6.92 13.01
C ARG A 43 6.33 5.53 13.52
N VAL A 44 7.31 4.63 13.52
CA VAL A 44 7.17 3.27 14.04
C VAL A 44 8.32 3.00 15.00
N TRP A 45 7.99 2.38 16.13
CA TRP A 45 8.96 1.78 17.03
C TRP A 45 8.67 0.29 17.10
N VAL A 46 9.46 -0.47 16.33
CA VAL A 46 9.28 -1.92 16.16
C VAL A 46 9.47 -2.65 17.49
N GLU A 47 10.42 -2.20 18.30
CA GLU A 47 10.73 -2.75 19.62
C GLU A 47 9.55 -2.66 20.60
N TYR A 48 8.68 -1.66 20.42
CA TYR A 48 7.45 -1.51 21.20
C TYR A 48 6.22 -2.02 20.43
N GLY A 49 6.35 -2.37 19.15
CA GLY A 49 5.24 -2.69 18.25
C GLY A 49 4.19 -1.58 18.18
N VAL A 50 4.60 -0.32 18.24
CA VAL A 50 3.69 0.83 18.15
C VAL A 50 4.02 1.68 16.94
N ALA A 51 2.97 2.19 16.30
CA ALA A 51 3.08 3.10 15.19
C ALA A 51 2.14 4.30 15.38
N ILE A 52 2.52 5.42 14.81
CA ILE A 52 1.70 6.64 14.78
C ILE A 52 1.60 7.09 13.32
N VAL A 53 0.38 7.41 12.88
CA VAL A 53 0.10 7.96 11.56
C VAL A 53 -0.72 9.24 11.71
N SER A 54 -0.16 10.34 11.21
CA SER A 54 -0.90 11.60 11.11
C SER A 54 -1.75 11.64 9.83
N THR A 55 -3.00 12.05 9.97
CA THR A 55 -3.87 12.33 8.82
C THR A 55 -3.75 13.77 8.32
N PHE A 56 -3.10 14.68 9.07
CA PHE A 56 -3.10 16.12 8.82
C PHE A 56 -2.57 16.46 7.42
N ARG A 57 -1.31 16.11 7.13
CA ARG A 57 -0.68 16.39 5.81
C ARG A 57 -1.16 15.48 4.69
N ARG A 58 -2.00 14.49 4.99
CA ARG A 58 -2.66 13.62 4.00
C ARG A 58 -3.95 14.24 3.47
N ASN A 59 -4.48 15.24 4.15
CA ASN A 59 -5.71 15.91 3.76
C ASN A 59 -5.54 16.57 2.38
N PRO A 60 -6.39 16.24 1.39
CA PRO A 60 -6.28 16.79 0.03
C PRO A 60 -6.36 18.31 -0.06
N CYS A 61 -6.85 19.01 0.95
CA CYS A 61 -6.83 20.48 0.98
C CYS A 61 -5.40 21.06 0.98
N PHE A 62 -4.40 20.30 1.42
CA PHE A 62 -2.98 20.69 1.35
C PHE A 62 -2.30 20.34 0.03
N ASP A 63 -2.98 19.66 -0.90
CA ASP A 63 -2.33 19.14 -2.11
C ASP A 63 -1.71 20.25 -2.97
N ARG A 64 -2.42 21.36 -3.15
CA ARG A 64 -1.92 22.51 -3.93
C ARG A 64 -0.65 23.08 -3.32
N MET A 65 -0.62 23.24 -1.99
CA MET A 65 0.53 23.77 -1.26
C MET A 65 1.71 22.80 -1.28
N ALA A 66 1.44 21.50 -1.20
CA ALA A 66 2.45 20.44 -1.22
C ALA A 66 2.92 20.06 -2.64
N GLY A 67 2.41 20.70 -3.69
CA GLY A 67 2.73 20.36 -5.08
C GLY A 67 2.34 18.93 -5.45
N ILE A 68 1.26 18.42 -4.85
CA ILE A 68 0.76 17.07 -5.07
C ILE A 68 -0.07 17.06 -6.35
N ASP A 69 0.44 16.36 -7.35
CA ASP A 69 -0.30 16.00 -8.54
C ASP A 69 -1.18 14.78 -8.27
N ARG A 70 -2.50 14.90 -8.48
CA ARG A 70 -3.45 13.80 -8.29
C ARG A 70 -3.57 12.87 -9.51
N LEU A 71 -3.24 13.38 -10.69
CA LEU A 71 -3.35 12.65 -11.96
C LEU A 71 -2.27 11.58 -12.07
N HIS A 72 -1.09 11.88 -11.54
CA HIS A 72 0.09 11.02 -11.63
C HIS A 72 0.38 10.27 -10.34
N ARG A 73 -0.69 9.73 -9.74
CA ARG A 73 -0.63 8.83 -8.58
C ARG A 73 -0.78 7.40 -9.02
N TRP A 74 -0.43 6.44 -8.17
CA TRP A 74 -0.71 5.04 -8.47
C TRP A 74 -2.20 4.87 -8.83
N PRO A 75 -2.55 4.17 -9.93
CA PRO A 75 -1.69 3.33 -10.78
C PRO A 75 -0.98 4.04 -11.94
N ALA A 76 -1.20 5.34 -12.14
CA ALA A 76 -0.65 6.16 -13.23
C ALA A 76 0.67 6.88 -12.89
N SER A 77 1.31 6.54 -11.76
CA SER A 77 2.54 7.19 -11.27
C SER A 77 3.76 7.05 -12.18
N HIS A 78 3.67 6.25 -13.24
CA HIS A 78 4.75 6.03 -14.21
C HIS A 78 4.27 6.22 -15.66
N CYS A 79 3.22 7.04 -15.87
CA CYS A 79 2.79 7.34 -17.23
C CYS A 79 3.85 8.16 -17.98
N GLN A 80 3.86 8.07 -19.31
CA GLN A 80 4.85 8.77 -20.15
C GLN A 80 4.93 10.27 -19.84
N ALA A 81 3.79 10.94 -19.75
CA ALA A 81 3.74 12.37 -19.45
C ALA A 81 4.42 12.71 -18.11
N TYR A 82 4.20 11.87 -17.09
CA TYR A 82 4.84 12.05 -15.79
C TYR A 82 6.35 11.85 -15.85
N VAL A 83 6.80 10.77 -16.50
CA VAL A 83 8.22 10.46 -16.67
C VAL A 83 8.93 11.55 -17.46
N ASP A 84 8.31 12.06 -18.54
CA ASP A 84 8.86 13.14 -19.37
C ASP A 84 8.97 14.47 -18.61
N THR A 85 8.06 14.76 -17.68
CA THR A 85 8.19 15.97 -16.83
C THR A 85 9.28 15.88 -15.76
N ARG A 86 9.67 14.66 -15.37
CA ARG A 86 10.66 14.39 -14.31
C ARG A 86 12.06 14.16 -14.88
N ASN A 87 12.17 13.67 -16.12
CA ASN A 87 13.42 13.37 -16.77
C ASN A 87 13.66 14.30 -17.96
N HIS A 88 14.85 14.89 -18.05
CA HIS A 88 15.31 15.62 -19.25
C HIS A 88 15.64 14.68 -20.43
N LEU A 89 15.40 13.38 -20.27
CA LEU A 89 15.62 12.34 -21.25
C LEU A 89 14.27 11.73 -21.61
N SER A 90 13.88 11.84 -22.89
CA SER A 90 12.69 11.16 -23.41
C SER A 90 12.93 9.65 -23.36
N PHE A 91 12.39 8.99 -22.34
CA PHE A 91 12.38 7.54 -22.27
C PHE A 91 11.29 7.02 -23.20
N LYS A 92 11.63 6.82 -24.48
CA LYS A 92 10.82 6.00 -25.41
C LYS A 92 10.89 4.49 -25.11
N ALA A 93 11.66 4.10 -24.09
CA ALA A 93 12.08 2.71 -23.86
C ALA A 93 11.02 1.85 -23.16
N PHE A 94 10.05 2.44 -22.46
CA PHE A 94 9.03 1.68 -21.73
C PHE A 94 7.68 1.81 -22.44
N GLY A 95 7.26 0.76 -23.13
CA GLY A 95 5.95 0.69 -23.77
C GLY A 95 4.81 0.77 -22.75
N LYS A 96 3.60 1.06 -23.22
CA LYS A 96 2.40 0.99 -22.37
C LYS A 96 2.28 -0.42 -21.78
N PRO A 97 1.87 -0.58 -20.51
CA PRO A 97 1.62 -1.90 -19.96
C PRO A 97 0.58 -2.64 -20.82
N PRO A 98 0.69 -3.97 -21.00
CA PRO A 98 -0.31 -4.75 -21.71
C PRO A 98 -1.70 -4.48 -21.15
N GLY A 99 -2.69 -4.31 -22.02
CA GLY A 99 -4.02 -3.85 -21.62
C GLY A 99 -4.80 -4.84 -20.74
N ASP A 100 -4.38 -6.10 -20.74
CA ASP A 100 -4.87 -7.23 -19.97
C ASP A 100 -4.01 -7.54 -18.72
N SER A 101 -2.84 -6.90 -18.58
CA SER A 101 -2.04 -7.00 -17.36
C SER A 101 -2.78 -6.41 -16.15
N ALA A 102 -2.45 -6.85 -14.95
CA ALA A 102 -3.05 -6.32 -13.71
C ALA A 102 -2.91 -4.79 -13.60
N LEU A 103 -1.76 -4.23 -14.00
CA LEU A 103 -1.55 -2.78 -14.02
C LEU A 103 -2.36 -2.10 -15.13
N GLY A 104 -2.45 -2.70 -16.33
CA GLY A 104 -3.26 -2.19 -17.43
C GLY A 104 -4.74 -2.10 -17.08
N LEU A 105 -5.27 -3.12 -16.39
CA LEU A 105 -6.64 -3.15 -15.88
C LEU A 105 -6.86 -2.13 -14.74
N ALA A 106 -5.90 -1.99 -13.83
CA ALA A 106 -5.94 -0.97 -12.77
C ALA A 106 -6.04 0.45 -13.34
N ILE A 107 -5.24 0.78 -14.37
CA ILE A 107 -5.28 2.08 -15.05
C ILE A 107 -6.64 2.31 -15.72
N LYS A 108 -7.18 1.30 -16.42
CA LYS A 108 -8.51 1.38 -17.04
C LYS A 108 -9.61 1.63 -16.00
N ALA A 109 -9.55 0.95 -14.86
CA ALA A 109 -10.53 1.12 -13.78
C ALA A 109 -10.42 2.51 -13.13
N ALA A 110 -9.21 2.99 -12.84
CA ALA A 110 -8.97 4.34 -12.32
C ALA A 110 -9.55 5.42 -13.26
N ASN A 111 -9.29 5.31 -14.56
CA ASN A 111 -9.78 6.26 -15.55
C ASN A 111 -11.31 6.29 -15.65
N ARG A 112 -11.97 5.14 -15.50
CA ARG A 112 -13.45 5.05 -15.49
C ARG A 112 -14.07 5.70 -14.25
N ALA A 113 -13.42 5.56 -13.10
CA ALA A 113 -13.86 6.20 -11.85
C ALA A 113 -13.71 7.74 -11.87
N GLY A 114 -12.93 8.29 -12.80
CA GLY A 114 -12.77 9.74 -12.95
C GLY A 114 -11.79 10.35 -11.95
N GLN A 115 -11.80 11.67 -11.79
CA GLN A 115 -10.95 12.37 -10.82
C GLN A 115 -11.78 12.88 -9.65
N PRO A 116 -11.25 12.83 -8.41
CA PRO A 116 -11.93 13.38 -7.25
C PRO A 116 -12.18 14.88 -7.43
N SER A 117 -13.45 15.27 -7.46
CA SER A 117 -13.87 16.66 -7.71
C SER A 117 -14.83 17.19 -6.64
N SER A 118 -15.66 16.32 -6.06
CA SER A 118 -16.57 16.67 -4.97
C SER A 118 -15.86 16.63 -3.61
N MET A 119 -16.44 17.28 -2.59
CA MET A 119 -15.94 17.20 -1.21
C MET A 119 -15.97 15.76 -0.66
N GLU A 120 -16.96 14.98 -1.10
CA GLU A 120 -17.07 13.57 -0.76
C GLU A 120 -15.92 12.76 -1.39
N ASP A 121 -15.62 12.97 -2.67
CA ASP A 121 -14.51 12.31 -3.36
C ASP A 121 -13.16 12.64 -2.71
N LEU A 122 -12.98 13.88 -2.23
CA LEU A 122 -11.77 14.28 -1.52
C LEU A 122 -11.68 13.63 -0.14
N SER A 123 -12.79 13.47 0.57
CA SER A 123 -12.81 12.76 1.85
C SER A 123 -12.42 11.28 1.66
N TYR A 124 -12.88 10.70 0.57
CA TYR A 124 -12.53 9.35 0.13
C TYR A 124 -11.07 9.20 -0.31
N LEU A 125 -10.53 10.16 -1.05
CA LEU A 125 -9.09 10.21 -1.37
C LEU A 125 -8.25 10.32 -0.09
N TRP A 126 -8.71 11.13 0.88
CA TRP A 126 -8.06 11.24 2.17
C TRP A 126 -8.04 9.90 2.90
N PHE A 127 -9.18 9.21 2.95
CA PHE A 127 -9.29 7.88 3.54
C PHE A 127 -8.33 6.87 2.90
N ALA A 128 -8.25 6.81 1.57
CA ALA A 128 -7.32 5.93 0.87
C ALA A 128 -5.84 6.20 1.23
N ARG A 129 -5.45 7.48 1.35
CA ARG A 129 -4.09 7.86 1.75
C ARG A 129 -3.76 7.46 3.19
N VAL A 130 -4.74 7.57 4.09
CA VAL A 130 -4.60 7.17 5.49
C VAL A 130 -4.49 5.66 5.58
N LEU A 131 -5.35 4.90 4.90
CA LEU A 131 -5.29 3.45 4.88
C LEU A 131 -3.94 2.94 4.37
N ALA A 132 -3.44 3.46 3.24
CA ALA A 132 -2.13 3.04 2.72
C ALA A 132 -0.99 3.30 3.72
N ALA A 133 -1.03 4.43 4.43
CA ALA A 133 -0.04 4.72 5.46
C ALA A 133 -0.18 3.80 6.67
N VAL A 134 -1.39 3.62 7.19
CA VAL A 134 -1.66 2.70 8.30
C VAL A 134 -1.22 1.28 7.97
N SER A 135 -1.55 0.78 6.77
CA SER A 135 -1.13 -0.55 6.32
C SER A 135 0.39 -0.69 6.22
N ARG A 136 1.10 0.36 5.75
CA ARG A 136 2.57 0.38 5.71
C ARG A 136 3.17 0.33 7.11
N GLU A 137 2.69 1.19 8.01
CA GLU A 137 3.23 1.23 9.37
C GLU A 137 2.88 -0.03 10.18
N ALA A 138 1.70 -0.61 9.96
CA ALA A 138 1.35 -1.91 10.51
C ALA A 138 2.32 -3.00 10.04
N ALA A 139 2.63 -3.03 8.73
CA ALA A 139 3.61 -3.96 8.18
C ALA A 139 5.02 -3.75 8.78
N ARG A 140 5.43 -2.50 9.04
CA ARG A 140 6.69 -2.21 9.77
C ARG A 140 6.69 -2.77 11.19
N CYS A 141 5.56 -2.76 11.89
CA CYS A 141 5.45 -3.42 13.20
C CYS A 141 5.67 -4.94 13.12
N PHE A 142 5.43 -5.58 11.97
CA PHE A 142 5.80 -6.98 11.68
C PHE A 142 7.25 -7.13 11.17
N GLY A 143 8.09 -6.11 11.35
CA GLY A 143 9.51 -6.14 10.99
C GLY A 143 9.82 -5.85 9.52
N LEU A 144 8.81 -5.61 8.66
CA LEU A 144 9.06 -5.30 7.25
C LEU A 144 9.76 -3.94 7.12
N GLN A 145 10.89 -3.93 6.42
CA GLN A 145 11.68 -2.73 6.14
C GLN A 145 11.34 -2.13 4.77
N ASN A 146 11.98 -1.01 4.45
CA ASN A 146 11.84 -0.40 3.13
C ASN A 146 12.24 -1.40 2.03
N CYS A 147 11.35 -1.59 1.05
CA CYS A 147 11.52 -2.54 -0.04
C CYS A 147 12.08 -1.84 -1.28
N THR A 148 13.11 -2.43 -1.88
CA THR A 148 13.74 -1.98 -3.13
C THR A 148 13.59 -2.97 -4.29
N TYR A 149 13.03 -4.16 -4.03
CA TYR A 149 12.97 -5.25 -5.00
C TYR A 149 11.94 -5.02 -6.11
N TYR A 150 10.76 -4.52 -5.76
CA TYR A 150 9.61 -4.38 -6.65
C TYR A 150 8.79 -3.16 -6.25
N SER A 151 7.81 -2.77 -7.10
CA SER A 151 6.73 -1.89 -6.68
C SER A 151 5.99 -2.52 -5.50
N CYS A 152 6.02 -1.85 -4.35
CA CYS A 152 5.61 -2.44 -3.08
C CYS A 152 5.14 -1.34 -2.13
N LEU A 153 4.11 -1.60 -1.33
CA LEU A 153 3.63 -0.71 -0.27
C LEU A 153 4.76 -0.26 0.66
N MET A 154 5.77 -1.11 0.86
CA MET A 154 6.95 -0.85 1.69
C MET A 154 8.04 -0.04 0.98
N GLN A 155 7.83 0.52 -0.22
CA GLN A 155 8.83 1.39 -0.84
C GLN A 155 9.13 2.60 0.06
N GLY A 156 10.42 2.94 0.18
CA GLY A 156 10.86 4.11 0.92
C GLY A 156 10.45 5.40 0.21
N VAL A 157 9.87 6.34 0.96
CA VAL A 157 9.47 7.66 0.46
C VAL A 157 9.95 8.75 1.39
N SER A 158 10.37 9.87 0.82
CA SER A 158 10.86 11.04 1.56
C SER A 158 9.82 12.14 1.71
N GLY A 159 8.55 11.88 1.35
CA GLY A 159 7.46 12.83 1.57
C GLY A 159 6.15 12.51 0.86
N MET A 160 5.14 13.33 1.14
CA MET A 160 3.77 13.18 0.65
C MET A 160 3.64 13.16 -0.88
N ARG A 161 4.56 13.84 -1.59
CA ARG A 161 4.58 13.79 -3.05
C ARG A 161 4.97 12.42 -3.60
N GLN A 162 5.84 11.67 -2.95
CA GLN A 162 6.18 10.33 -3.41
C GLN A 162 5.25 9.26 -2.80
N ALA A 163 4.70 9.51 -1.61
CA ALA A 163 3.84 8.54 -0.92
C ALA A 163 2.65 8.04 -1.74
N GLY A 164 2.02 8.89 -2.56
CA GLY A 164 0.92 8.49 -3.44
C GLY A 164 1.34 7.84 -4.76
N GLU A 165 2.65 7.69 -5.02
CA GLU A 165 3.16 6.93 -6.17
C GLU A 165 3.29 5.44 -5.87
N ILE A 166 3.34 5.09 -4.57
CA ILE A 166 3.47 3.71 -4.08
C ILE A 166 2.16 2.94 -4.31
N PRO A 167 2.23 1.68 -4.75
CA PRO A 167 1.06 0.80 -4.81
C PRO A 167 0.47 0.43 -3.42
N PRO A 168 -0.83 0.11 -3.34
CA PRO A 168 -1.47 -0.33 -2.10
C PRO A 168 -1.26 -1.82 -1.75
N TYR A 169 -0.30 -2.49 -2.38
CA TYR A 169 -0.03 -3.92 -2.20
C TYR A 169 1.42 -4.20 -1.82
N LEU A 170 1.66 -5.28 -1.05
CA LEU A 170 3.01 -5.79 -0.84
C LEU A 170 3.49 -6.55 -2.09
N CYS A 171 4.80 -6.53 -2.34
CA CYS A 171 5.38 -7.38 -3.38
C CYS A 171 5.50 -8.84 -2.89
N PRO A 172 5.77 -9.82 -3.78
CA PRO A 172 5.90 -11.23 -3.39
C PRO A 172 6.91 -11.46 -2.25
N VAL A 173 8.03 -10.73 -2.23
CA VAL A 173 9.05 -10.84 -1.18
C VAL A 173 8.46 -10.42 0.18
N CYS A 174 7.85 -9.23 0.24
CA CYS A 174 7.27 -8.72 1.48
C CYS A 174 6.05 -9.53 1.93
N TYR A 175 5.23 -10.05 1.01
CA TYR A 175 4.13 -10.95 1.36
C TYR A 175 4.65 -12.26 1.94
N SER A 176 5.74 -12.83 1.41
CA SER A 176 6.30 -14.07 1.96
C SER A 176 6.94 -13.87 3.32
N THR A 177 7.60 -12.73 3.56
CA THR A 177 8.08 -12.37 4.91
C THR A 177 6.91 -12.22 5.88
N LEU A 178 5.90 -11.43 5.53
CA LEU A 178 4.73 -11.22 6.39
C LEU A 178 3.95 -12.52 6.62
N GLY A 179 3.75 -13.29 5.55
CA GLY A 179 3.10 -14.60 5.57
C GLY A 179 3.85 -15.55 6.50
N SER A 180 5.18 -15.62 6.42
CA SER A 180 5.99 -16.45 7.32
C SER A 180 5.74 -16.07 8.79
N GLU A 181 5.76 -14.78 9.14
CA GLU A 181 5.48 -14.34 10.52
C GLU A 181 4.05 -14.69 10.96
N LEU A 182 3.03 -14.40 10.15
CA LEU A 182 1.62 -14.64 10.50
C LEU A 182 1.24 -16.12 10.52
N VAL A 183 1.81 -16.91 9.61
CA VAL A 183 1.55 -18.35 9.45
C VAL A 183 2.25 -19.14 10.56
N LEU A 184 3.47 -18.74 10.96
CA LEU A 184 4.17 -19.33 12.11
C LEU A 184 3.42 -19.07 13.42
N LEU A 185 2.70 -17.95 13.54
CA LEU A 185 1.82 -17.67 14.68
C LEU A 185 0.56 -18.55 14.72
N GLN A 186 0.24 -19.30 13.66
CA GLN A 186 -0.92 -20.19 13.63
C GLN A 186 -0.51 -21.67 13.79
N PRO A 187 -1.05 -22.39 14.79
CA PRO A 187 -0.56 -23.70 15.22
C PRO A 187 -1.05 -24.85 14.33
N VAL A 188 -0.52 -25.05 13.12
CA VAL A 188 -0.69 -26.32 12.37
C VAL A 188 0.49 -26.63 11.44
N TYR A 189 0.92 -27.89 11.50
CA TYR A 189 1.97 -28.56 10.74
C TYR A 189 1.46 -28.96 9.34
N ARG A 190 1.90 -28.29 8.26
CA ARG A 190 2.12 -28.82 6.87
C ARG A 190 2.51 -27.71 5.87
N ARG A 191 3.50 -28.02 5.02
CA ARG A 191 3.99 -27.36 3.77
C ARG A 191 3.77 -25.83 3.67
N GLY A 192 4.77 -25.06 4.07
CA GLY A 192 4.72 -23.59 4.14
C GLY A 192 4.29 -22.86 2.85
N ILE A 193 4.68 -23.33 1.66
CA ILE A 193 4.41 -22.64 0.39
C ILE A 193 2.94 -22.74 -0.03
N GLU A 194 2.34 -23.92 0.00
CA GLU A 194 0.92 -24.13 -0.35
C GLU A 194 0.00 -23.34 0.59
N ARG A 195 0.38 -23.25 1.88
CA ARG A 195 -0.35 -22.48 2.89
C ARG A 195 -0.22 -20.98 2.69
N GLU A 196 0.97 -20.50 2.36
CA GLU A 196 1.21 -19.09 2.04
C GLU A 196 0.41 -18.66 0.81
N ASP A 197 0.36 -19.51 -0.23
CA ASP A 197 -0.41 -19.23 -1.44
C ASP A 197 -1.93 -19.19 -1.17
N ALA A 198 -2.46 -20.15 -0.42
CA ALA A 198 -3.86 -20.17 0.00
C ALA A 198 -4.23 -18.94 0.83
N TRP A 199 -3.43 -18.61 1.86
CA TRP A 199 -3.61 -17.42 2.68
C TRP A 199 -3.60 -16.14 1.84
N LEU A 200 -2.66 -16.04 0.89
CA LEU A 200 -2.55 -14.88 0.03
C LEU A 200 -3.73 -14.76 -0.95
N GLY A 201 -4.26 -15.88 -1.43
CA GLY A 201 -5.48 -15.94 -2.23
C GLY A 201 -6.71 -15.45 -1.46
N GLU A 202 -6.91 -15.93 -0.24
CA GLU A 202 -7.97 -15.48 0.67
C GLU A 202 -7.84 -13.99 0.98
N HIS A 203 -6.63 -13.54 1.33
CA HIS A 203 -6.33 -12.14 1.61
C HIS A 203 -6.63 -11.23 0.40
N TYR A 204 -6.26 -11.64 -0.82
CA TYR A 204 -6.58 -10.89 -2.03
C TYR A 204 -8.08 -10.83 -2.31
N ALA A 205 -8.81 -11.93 -2.05
CA ALA A 205 -10.25 -11.97 -2.22
C ALA A 205 -10.97 -11.02 -1.24
N GLU A 206 -10.55 -10.98 0.03
CA GLU A 206 -11.07 -10.07 1.04
C GLU A 206 -10.78 -8.61 0.68
N LEU A 207 -9.54 -8.29 0.30
CA LEU A 207 -9.17 -6.94 -0.13
C LEU A 207 -9.96 -6.50 -1.37
N LYS A 208 -10.20 -7.42 -2.32
CA LYS A 208 -11.01 -7.14 -3.51
C LYS A 208 -12.45 -6.84 -3.12
N ALA A 209 -13.03 -7.65 -2.23
CA ALA A 209 -14.39 -7.43 -1.72
C ALA A 209 -14.52 -6.09 -0.98
N PHE A 210 -13.51 -5.70 -0.19
CA PHE A 210 -13.44 -4.39 0.42
C PHE A 210 -13.38 -3.29 -0.65
N CYS A 211 -12.42 -3.34 -1.57
CA CYS A 211 -12.22 -2.31 -2.60
C CYS A 211 -13.43 -2.15 -3.51
N ASN A 212 -14.16 -3.23 -3.79
CA ASN A 212 -15.39 -3.17 -4.59
C ASN A 212 -16.49 -2.32 -3.94
N LYS A 213 -16.56 -2.25 -2.60
CA LYS A 213 -17.50 -1.36 -1.89
C LYS A 213 -17.17 0.13 -2.04
N TRP A 214 -15.95 0.42 -2.47
CA TRP A 214 -15.36 1.76 -2.57
C TRP A 214 -14.88 2.09 -3.99
N ASN A 215 -15.35 1.34 -5.00
CA ASN A 215 -14.85 1.40 -6.38
C ASN A 215 -15.20 2.70 -7.14
N GLN A 216 -16.05 3.56 -6.58
CA GLN A 216 -16.26 4.93 -7.02
C GLN A 216 -15.00 5.80 -6.86
N ILE A 217 -14.07 5.37 -6.00
CA ILE A 217 -12.81 6.04 -5.75
C ILE A 217 -11.75 5.45 -6.68
N PRO A 218 -11.04 6.25 -7.49
CA PRO A 218 -10.10 5.74 -8.49
C PRO A 218 -9.03 4.80 -7.92
N HIS A 219 -8.56 5.07 -6.70
CA HIS A 219 -7.58 4.25 -6.02
C HIS A 219 -8.11 2.84 -5.70
N PHE A 220 -9.33 2.71 -5.16
CA PHE A 220 -9.91 1.40 -4.86
C PHE A 220 -10.42 0.70 -6.10
N ALA A 221 -10.97 1.42 -7.10
CA ALA A 221 -11.30 0.83 -8.40
C ALA A 221 -10.06 0.22 -9.07
N ALA A 222 -8.94 0.94 -9.05
CA ALA A 222 -7.66 0.43 -9.55
C ALA A 222 -7.21 -0.82 -8.81
N PHE A 223 -7.30 -0.81 -7.48
CA PHE A 223 -6.82 -1.92 -6.66
C PHE A 223 -7.71 -3.15 -6.76
N GLU A 224 -9.03 -2.97 -6.83
CA GLU A 224 -10.00 -4.04 -7.09
C GLU A 224 -9.69 -4.76 -8.40
N ALA A 225 -9.47 -4.00 -9.49
CA ALA A 225 -9.14 -4.56 -10.79
C ALA A 225 -7.78 -5.26 -10.81
N TRP A 226 -6.78 -4.68 -10.12
CA TRP A 226 -5.47 -5.30 -9.96
C TRP A 226 -5.59 -6.64 -9.23
N LEU A 227 -6.29 -6.68 -8.10
CA LEU A 227 -6.51 -7.89 -7.28
C LEU A 227 -7.27 -8.97 -8.07
N GLY A 228 -8.30 -8.57 -8.82
CA GLY A 228 -9.07 -9.48 -9.69
C GLY A 228 -8.16 -10.23 -10.67
N LYS A 229 -7.31 -9.49 -11.39
CA LYS A 229 -6.36 -10.12 -12.32
C LYS A 229 -5.34 -11.01 -11.62
N ARG A 230 -4.82 -10.60 -10.46
CA ARG A 230 -3.88 -11.43 -9.69
C ARG A 230 -4.49 -12.73 -9.18
N LEU A 231 -5.79 -12.74 -8.85
CA LEU A 231 -6.52 -13.94 -8.47
C LEU A 231 -6.76 -14.87 -9.68
N GLU A 232 -7.04 -14.30 -10.85
CA GLU A 232 -7.18 -15.07 -12.10
C GLU A 232 -5.86 -15.76 -12.47
N ASP A 233 -4.75 -15.00 -12.49
CA ASP A 233 -3.43 -15.52 -12.86
C ASP A 233 -3.03 -16.72 -11.96
N ARG A 234 -3.31 -16.64 -10.65
CA ARG A 234 -3.04 -17.73 -9.70
C ARG A 234 -3.85 -19.01 -9.98
N LYS A 235 -5.10 -18.88 -10.43
CA LYS A 235 -5.92 -20.04 -10.80
C LYS A 235 -5.38 -20.72 -12.04
N SER A 236 -4.93 -19.94 -13.02
CA SER A 236 -4.33 -20.46 -14.26
C SER A 236 -3.01 -21.21 -14.01
N ASP A 237 -2.20 -20.76 -13.04
CA ASP A 237 -0.96 -21.46 -12.66
C ASP A 237 -1.24 -22.81 -11.96
N GLY A 238 -2.38 -22.95 -11.27
CA GLY A 238 -2.79 -24.19 -10.58
C GLY A 238 -3.31 -25.30 -11.51
N ASP A 239 -3.97 -24.94 -12.62
CA ASP A 239 -4.51 -25.90 -13.60
C ASP A 239 -3.44 -26.43 -14.59
N GLY A 240 -2.26 -25.80 -14.67
CA GLY A 240 -1.17 -26.20 -15.57
C GLY A 240 -0.34 -27.41 -15.11
N GLY A 241 -0.57 -27.92 -13.89
CA GLY A 241 0.24 -28.97 -13.27
C GLY A 241 -0.09 -30.42 -13.65
N GLU A 242 -1.17 -30.67 -14.42
CA GLU A 242 -1.63 -32.04 -14.74
C GLU A 242 -1.29 -32.55 -16.15
N THR A 243 -0.50 -31.83 -16.97
CA THR A 243 -0.17 -32.33 -18.32
C THR A 243 1.33 -32.26 -18.65
N ALA A 244 2.06 -33.30 -18.26
CA ALA A 244 3.10 -33.97 -19.06
C ALA A 244 3.87 -34.99 -18.19
N GLY A 245 3.28 -36.17 -17.99
CA GLY A 245 4.10 -37.34 -17.69
C GLY A 245 4.88 -37.74 -18.95
N PRO A 246 6.19 -38.05 -18.87
CA PRO A 246 6.93 -38.53 -20.02
C PRO A 246 6.33 -39.87 -20.47
N SER A 247 5.93 -39.94 -21.74
CA SER A 247 5.59 -41.20 -22.38
C SER A 247 6.87 -42.03 -22.53
N ASN A 248 6.81 -43.30 -22.11
CA ASN A 248 7.85 -44.30 -22.32
C ASN A 248 8.20 -44.47 -23.81
#